data_AF-A0A7Z9W7X8-F1
#
_entry.id   AF-A0A7Z9W7X8-F1
#
_cell.length_a   1.000
_cell.length_b   1.000
_cell.length_c   1.000
_cell.angle_alpha   90.00
_cell.angle_beta   90.00
_cell.angle_gamma   90.00
#
_symmetry.space_group_name_H-M   'P 1'
#
loop_
_entity.id
_entity.type
_entity.pdbx_description
1 polymer ?
#
loop_
_entity_poly.entity_id
_entity_poly.type
_entity_poly.pdbx_seq_one_letter_code
_entity_poly.pdbx_strand_id
1 'polypeptide(L)'
;MNRSSADHLVNICHKALPEKYDPITTRILKRLTYELDIIIDMGYADYFLIVWDIVQWANRQGIPTVGRGSAAGSLVSYLLNITPVDPIEHNLIFERFLNPDREEPPDIDVDLCWKRRDEVLEYVYEQYGRDRVAMISTFNTYRLRGAVRDVARAMGLSEREINQMPRELPRRYEKGAGKQMIEDDKYRGIFELAQKLKGRPRHMGIHCGGIVISPEKITNYVPLQRSTKGPVVTQFDMYGIEKTGLVKIDLLGQRSLTVVAEMADTLKEKYNVNFNRHTVLEMDERTKVFVREGRTMGVFQIESPGMRGLLKKLKADSFEMITAASSVIRPGPADSGMLRHFVKRHHGKEKVEAVHASLTELLKDTYGVMLYQEDVIKIAEAIAGWSLAESDRLRRSMSGKRVDEPFMEHRDRFIRDAVKRGVHVEAALEVWRQMEAFSGYAFCKAHSAAYSVISVQSAWLKAHFPAEFLAAVMSNYGGFYHTSCYLEEARRLGVTILPPDVNESKLHFTANDNVPWLRIGLLQIKGLTRQTLIVLLEKRTERPFESLEDFCVRVKPTYREVETLIRCGAFDSLGYTRPQHLWLQGIRS
;
A
#
# COMPACT_ATOMS: atom_id res chain seq x y z
N MET A 1 -18.38 -34.41 -13.71
CA MET A 1 -19.57 -33.53 -13.75
C MET A 1 -19.07 -32.11 -13.88
N ASN A 2 -19.22 -31.48 -15.06
CA ASN A 2 -18.89 -30.05 -15.22
C ASN A 2 -19.90 -29.26 -14.39
N ARG A 3 -19.52 -28.85 -13.18
CA ARG A 3 -20.25 -27.82 -12.44
C ARG A 3 -20.00 -26.50 -13.15
N SER A 4 -21.03 -25.67 -13.30
CA SER A 4 -20.83 -24.31 -13.79
C SER A 4 -19.94 -23.54 -12.81
N SER A 5 -19.21 -22.53 -13.29
CA SER A 5 -18.40 -21.66 -12.42
C SER A 5 -19.24 -21.03 -11.30
N ALA A 6 -20.51 -20.69 -11.58
CA ALA A 6 -21.47 -20.23 -10.60
C ALA A 6 -21.69 -21.27 -9.48
N ASP A 7 -21.98 -22.52 -9.82
CA ASP A 7 -22.15 -23.59 -8.82
C ASP A 7 -20.89 -23.79 -8.00
N HIS A 8 -19.72 -23.70 -8.63
CA HIS A 8 -18.45 -23.87 -7.94
C HIS A 8 -18.21 -22.77 -6.91
N LEU A 9 -18.42 -21.51 -7.30
CA LEU A 9 -18.31 -20.35 -6.42
C LEU A 9 -19.23 -20.46 -5.19
N VAL A 10 -20.52 -20.75 -5.42
CA VAL A 10 -21.51 -20.96 -4.35
C VAL A 10 -21.05 -22.03 -3.37
N ASN A 11 -20.60 -23.18 -3.89
CA ASN A 11 -20.13 -24.29 -3.07
C ASN A 11 -18.91 -23.92 -2.20
N ILE A 12 -17.96 -23.15 -2.72
CA ILE A 12 -16.79 -22.72 -1.94
C ILE A 12 -17.22 -21.78 -0.82
N CYS A 13 -18.06 -20.78 -1.10
CA CYS A 13 -18.52 -19.83 -0.10
C CYS A 13 -19.31 -20.50 1.02
N HIS A 14 -20.23 -21.41 0.71
CA HIS A 14 -20.99 -22.14 1.73
C HIS A 14 -20.11 -23.05 2.60
N LYS A 15 -19.05 -23.62 2.04
CA LYS A 15 -18.07 -24.42 2.82
C LYS A 15 -17.24 -23.57 3.76
N ALA A 16 -16.84 -22.37 3.34
CA ALA A 16 -16.05 -21.45 4.15
C ALA A 16 -16.87 -20.74 5.24
N LEU A 17 -18.19 -20.65 5.07
CA LEU A 17 -19.09 -19.94 5.99
C LEU A 17 -18.97 -20.38 7.46
N PRO A 18 -19.04 -21.69 7.82
CA PRO A 18 -18.87 -22.14 9.21
C PRO A 18 -17.44 -21.94 9.75
N GLU A 19 -16.44 -21.76 8.91
CA GLU A 19 -15.07 -21.48 9.36
C GLU A 19 -14.89 -20.02 9.79
N LYS A 20 -15.74 -19.12 9.29
CA LYS A 20 -15.68 -17.66 9.54
C LYS A 20 -16.72 -17.17 10.54
N TYR A 21 -17.87 -17.85 10.63
CA TYR A 21 -18.97 -17.43 11.48
C TYR A 21 -19.52 -18.57 12.33
N ASP A 22 -19.52 -18.34 13.63
CA ASP A 22 -20.23 -19.16 14.61
C ASP A 22 -20.79 -18.24 15.72
N PRO A 23 -22.13 -18.04 15.82
CA PRO A 23 -23.18 -18.64 15.01
C PRO A 23 -23.39 -17.95 13.66
N ILE A 24 -23.88 -18.71 12.66
CA ILE A 24 -24.31 -18.18 11.36
C ILE A 24 -25.69 -17.51 11.52
N THR A 25 -25.73 -16.19 11.36
CA THR A 25 -26.97 -15.40 11.50
C THR A 25 -27.73 -15.21 10.19
N THR A 26 -29.03 -14.93 10.26
CA THR A 26 -29.87 -14.59 9.09
C THR A 26 -29.33 -13.39 8.31
N ARG A 27 -28.69 -12.42 8.98
CA ARG A 27 -28.08 -11.26 8.32
C ARG A 27 -26.93 -11.68 7.40
N ILE A 28 -26.10 -12.62 7.84
CA ILE A 28 -24.98 -13.15 7.07
C ILE A 28 -25.49 -13.93 5.85
N LEU A 29 -26.44 -14.84 6.06
CA LEU A 29 -27.02 -15.64 4.97
C LEU A 29 -27.68 -14.76 3.90
N LYS A 30 -28.48 -13.77 4.30
CA LYS A 30 -29.10 -12.82 3.36
C LYS A 30 -28.06 -12.04 2.56
N ARG A 31 -26.98 -11.59 3.20
CA ARG A 31 -25.89 -10.89 2.50
C ARG A 31 -25.18 -11.81 1.52
N LEU A 32 -24.89 -13.06 1.91
CA LEU A 32 -24.22 -14.02 1.04
C LEU A 32 -25.05 -14.33 -0.20
N THR A 33 -26.34 -14.65 -0.03
CA THR A 33 -27.25 -14.92 -1.15
C THR A 33 -27.32 -13.72 -2.09
N TYR A 34 -27.54 -12.52 -1.56
CA TYR A 34 -27.62 -11.30 -2.35
C TYR A 34 -26.35 -11.03 -3.18
N GLU A 35 -25.16 -11.18 -2.58
CA GLU A 35 -23.90 -10.98 -3.30
C GLU A 35 -23.68 -12.04 -4.38
N LEU A 36 -23.95 -13.32 -4.07
CA LEU A 36 -23.80 -14.42 -5.03
C LEU A 36 -24.73 -14.24 -6.22
N ASP A 37 -26.00 -13.88 -5.99
CA ASP A 37 -26.98 -13.64 -7.06
C ASP A 37 -26.48 -12.55 -8.01
N ILE A 38 -26.02 -11.40 -7.49
CA ILE A 38 -25.48 -10.31 -8.32
C ILE A 38 -24.22 -10.75 -9.08
N ILE A 39 -23.29 -11.44 -8.43
CA ILE A 39 -22.04 -11.88 -9.08
C ILE A 39 -22.34 -12.84 -10.23
N ILE A 40 -23.31 -13.75 -10.05
CA ILE A 40 -23.71 -14.73 -11.05
C ILE A 40 -24.47 -14.05 -12.19
N ASP A 41 -25.45 -13.20 -11.88
CA ASP A 41 -26.28 -12.51 -12.87
C ASP A 41 -25.44 -11.57 -13.76
N MET A 42 -24.42 -10.93 -13.20
CA MET A 42 -23.49 -10.08 -13.95
C MET A 42 -22.37 -10.87 -14.66
N GLY A 43 -22.29 -12.19 -14.48
CA GLY A 43 -21.32 -13.04 -15.18
C GLY A 43 -19.88 -12.96 -14.63
N TYR A 44 -19.68 -12.57 -13.37
CA TYR A 44 -18.35 -12.41 -12.78
C TYR A 44 -17.87 -13.62 -11.96
N ALA A 45 -18.60 -14.74 -11.95
CA ALA A 45 -18.21 -15.93 -11.18
C ALA A 45 -16.80 -16.43 -11.54
N ASP A 46 -16.45 -16.48 -12.84
CA ASP A 46 -15.12 -16.87 -13.31
C ASP A 46 -14.02 -15.94 -12.77
N TYR A 47 -14.29 -14.63 -12.75
CA TYR A 47 -13.32 -13.66 -12.27
C TYR A 47 -12.99 -13.83 -10.78
N PHE A 48 -14.02 -14.04 -9.94
CA PHE A 48 -13.81 -14.35 -8.53
C PHE A 48 -13.03 -15.66 -8.34
N LEU A 49 -13.31 -16.68 -9.15
CA LEU A 49 -12.61 -17.96 -9.08
C LEU A 49 -11.16 -17.87 -9.53
N ILE A 50 -10.85 -17.05 -10.54
CA ILE A 50 -9.46 -16.79 -10.97
C ILE A 50 -8.67 -16.14 -9.83
N VAL A 51 -9.23 -15.09 -9.20
CA VAL A 51 -8.52 -14.41 -8.11
C VAL A 51 -8.42 -15.31 -6.88
N TRP A 52 -9.47 -16.05 -6.56
CA TRP A 52 -9.46 -17.06 -5.51
C TRP A 52 -8.38 -18.11 -5.75
N ASP A 53 -8.26 -18.64 -6.97
CA ASP A 53 -7.25 -19.63 -7.31
C ASP A 53 -5.82 -19.10 -7.09
N ILE A 54 -5.54 -17.88 -7.55
CA ILE A 54 -4.25 -17.21 -7.35
C ILE A 54 -3.94 -17.05 -5.87
N VAL A 55 -4.91 -16.54 -5.09
CA VAL A 55 -4.76 -16.34 -3.64
C VAL A 55 -4.56 -17.66 -2.91
N GLN A 56 -5.34 -18.69 -3.24
CA GLN A 56 -5.23 -20.00 -2.62
C GLN A 56 -3.93 -20.71 -2.97
N TRP A 57 -3.45 -20.59 -4.21
CA TRP A 57 -2.14 -21.09 -4.58
C TRP A 57 -1.03 -20.38 -3.79
N ALA A 58 -1.06 -19.05 -3.72
CA ALA A 58 -0.10 -18.27 -2.95
C ALA A 58 -0.10 -18.69 -1.47
N ASN A 59 -1.28 -18.83 -0.86
CA ASN A 59 -1.45 -19.30 0.52
C ASN A 59 -0.85 -20.70 0.72
N ARG A 60 -1.08 -21.65 -0.19
CA ARG A 60 -0.47 -23.01 -0.15
C ARG A 60 1.05 -22.99 -0.23
N GLN A 61 1.61 -22.03 -0.96
CA GLN A 61 3.06 -21.81 -1.05
C GLN A 61 3.63 -21.00 0.14
N GLY A 62 2.79 -20.63 1.10
CA GLY A 62 3.16 -19.76 2.21
C GLY A 62 3.51 -18.33 1.79
N ILE A 63 3.04 -17.89 0.62
CA ILE A 63 3.18 -16.51 0.11
C ILE A 63 1.98 -15.71 0.61
N PRO A 64 2.17 -14.75 1.53
CA PRO A 64 1.05 -13.96 2.05
C PRO A 64 0.51 -13.00 0.99
N THR A 65 -0.82 -12.84 1.04
CA THR A 65 -1.61 -12.01 0.15
C THR A 65 -2.62 -11.17 0.92
N VAL A 66 -2.97 -9.98 0.42
CA VAL A 66 -4.07 -9.16 0.96
C VAL A 66 -4.83 -8.50 -0.19
N GLY A 67 -6.11 -8.83 -0.33
CA GLY A 67 -7.03 -8.11 -1.21
C GLY A 67 -7.31 -6.70 -0.68
N ARG A 68 -7.36 -5.72 -1.59
CA ARG A 68 -7.53 -4.31 -1.26
C ARG A 68 -8.62 -3.65 -2.10
N GLY A 69 -8.82 -2.36 -1.89
CA GLY A 69 -9.79 -1.59 -2.68
C GLY A 69 -11.21 -1.81 -2.17
N SER A 70 -12.18 -1.64 -3.07
CA SER A 70 -13.58 -1.87 -2.71
C SER A 70 -13.92 -3.34 -2.51
N ALA A 71 -13.13 -4.29 -3.05
CA ALA A 71 -13.36 -5.73 -2.89
C ALA A 71 -13.53 -6.16 -1.42
N ALA A 72 -12.90 -5.45 -0.47
CA ALA A 72 -13.08 -5.67 0.96
C ALA A 72 -14.51 -5.41 1.49
N GLY A 73 -15.40 -4.82 0.67
CA GLY A 73 -16.83 -4.68 0.97
C GLY A 73 -17.67 -5.92 0.63
N SER A 74 -17.08 -6.95 0.02
CA SER A 74 -17.76 -8.19 -0.35
C SER A 74 -17.55 -9.29 0.69
N LEU A 75 -18.66 -9.85 1.17
CA LEU A 75 -18.68 -11.06 1.97
C LEU A 75 -18.15 -12.26 1.18
N VAL A 76 -18.45 -12.34 -0.12
CA VAL A 76 -17.89 -13.38 -1.00
C VAL A 76 -16.36 -13.29 -1.03
N SER A 77 -15.78 -12.10 -1.22
CA SER A 77 -14.31 -11.93 -1.16
C SER A 77 -13.70 -12.30 0.19
N TYR A 78 -14.40 -12.01 1.30
CA TYR A 78 -13.97 -12.40 2.64
C TYR A 78 -13.99 -13.93 2.86
N LEU A 79 -15.06 -14.61 2.43
CA LEU A 79 -15.18 -16.07 2.52
C LEU A 79 -14.17 -16.82 1.64
N LEU A 80 -13.81 -16.24 0.51
CA LEU A 80 -12.77 -16.77 -0.38
C LEU A 80 -11.34 -16.51 0.15
N ASN A 81 -11.18 -15.88 1.32
CA ASN A 81 -9.90 -15.43 1.87
C ASN A 81 -9.13 -14.47 0.95
N ILE A 82 -9.82 -13.80 0.02
CA ILE A 82 -9.23 -12.76 -0.82
C ILE A 82 -8.96 -11.52 0.03
N THR A 83 -9.92 -11.11 0.86
CA THR A 83 -9.82 -9.92 1.72
C THR A 83 -9.76 -10.31 3.20
N PRO A 84 -8.99 -9.60 4.04
CA PRO A 84 -8.75 -10.02 5.43
C PRO A 84 -9.76 -9.47 6.43
N VAL A 85 -10.75 -8.69 5.99
CA VAL A 85 -11.64 -7.91 6.86
C VAL A 85 -13.09 -8.35 6.65
N ASP A 86 -13.83 -8.49 7.76
CA ASP A 86 -15.25 -8.81 7.75
C ASP A 86 -16.08 -7.57 7.33
N PRO A 87 -16.80 -7.61 6.20
CA PRO A 87 -17.59 -6.48 5.74
C PRO A 87 -18.86 -6.24 6.57
N ILE A 88 -19.41 -7.27 7.22
CA ILE A 88 -20.61 -7.16 8.06
C ILE A 88 -20.27 -6.48 9.39
N GLU A 89 -19.17 -6.92 10.02
CA GLU A 89 -18.69 -6.38 11.29
C GLU A 89 -18.34 -4.89 11.16
N HIS A 90 -17.59 -4.52 10.11
CA HIS A 90 -17.12 -3.15 9.92
C HIS A 90 -18.04 -2.29 9.03
N ASN A 91 -19.25 -2.77 8.72
CA ASN A 91 -20.31 -2.07 7.99
C ASN A 91 -19.83 -1.52 6.63
N LEU A 92 -19.19 -2.40 5.85
CA LEU A 92 -18.68 -2.16 4.50
C LEU A 92 -19.74 -2.50 3.44
N ILE A 93 -19.82 -1.69 2.39
CA ILE A 93 -20.91 -1.73 1.39
C ILE A 93 -20.46 -2.55 0.17
N PHE A 94 -21.28 -3.51 -0.26
CA PHE A 94 -20.99 -4.37 -1.42
C PHE A 94 -21.19 -3.63 -2.74
N GLU A 95 -22.22 -2.79 -2.81
CA GLU A 95 -22.59 -2.00 -3.98
C GLU A 95 -21.52 -0.95 -4.33
N ARG A 96 -20.67 -0.60 -3.35
CA ARG A 96 -19.47 0.20 -3.61
C ARG A 96 -18.44 -0.58 -4.42
N PHE A 97 -18.39 -1.91 -4.27
CA PHE A 97 -17.52 -2.80 -5.02
C PHE A 97 -18.14 -3.20 -6.36
N LEU A 98 -19.29 -3.87 -6.31
CA LEU A 98 -20.00 -4.35 -7.48
C LEU A 98 -21.43 -3.83 -7.44
N ASN A 99 -21.75 -2.98 -8.41
CA ASN A 99 -23.05 -2.34 -8.51
C ASN A 99 -23.79 -2.94 -9.72
N PRO A 100 -24.98 -3.52 -9.54
CA PRO A 100 -25.73 -4.16 -10.62
C PRO A 100 -26.11 -3.19 -11.75
N ASP A 101 -26.20 -1.89 -11.44
CA ASP A 101 -26.54 -0.88 -12.44
C ASP A 101 -25.31 -0.34 -13.22
N ARG A 102 -24.15 -1.00 -13.11
CA ARG A 102 -22.90 -0.60 -13.79
C ARG A 102 -22.43 -1.69 -14.73
N GLU A 103 -22.07 -1.29 -15.95
CA GLU A 103 -21.48 -2.17 -16.96
C GLU A 103 -19.98 -2.39 -16.76
N GLU A 104 -19.35 -1.65 -15.84
CA GLU A 104 -17.91 -1.73 -15.63
C GLU A 104 -17.50 -2.98 -14.85
N PRO A 105 -16.43 -3.67 -15.28
CA PRO A 105 -15.89 -4.81 -14.55
C PRO A 105 -15.49 -4.47 -13.11
N PRO A 106 -15.72 -5.38 -12.14
CA PRO A 106 -15.13 -5.26 -10.82
C PRO A 106 -13.61 -5.37 -10.90
N ASP A 107 -12.94 -4.70 -9.97
CA ASP A 107 -11.48 -4.69 -9.84
C ASP A 107 -11.10 -5.30 -8.48
N ILE A 108 -10.58 -6.52 -8.50
CA ILE A 108 -10.08 -7.22 -7.32
C ILE A 108 -8.56 -7.17 -7.34
N ASP A 109 -8.03 -6.15 -6.68
CA ASP A 109 -6.60 -5.94 -6.50
C ASP A 109 -6.05 -6.79 -5.35
N VAL A 110 -4.90 -7.42 -5.55
CA VAL A 110 -4.22 -8.26 -4.54
C VAL A 110 -2.78 -7.78 -4.30
N ASP A 111 -2.48 -7.43 -3.06
CA ASP A 111 -1.11 -7.23 -2.59
C ASP A 111 -0.46 -8.58 -2.28
N LEU A 112 0.79 -8.76 -2.70
CA LEU A 112 1.61 -9.96 -2.50
C LEU A 112 2.88 -9.61 -1.73
N CYS A 113 3.45 -10.57 -1.02
CA CYS A 113 4.83 -10.46 -0.51
C CYS A 113 5.79 -10.07 -1.65
N TRP A 114 6.44 -8.92 -1.55
CA TRP A 114 7.21 -8.35 -2.67
C TRP A 114 8.39 -9.22 -3.10
N LYS A 115 8.99 -10.01 -2.19
CA LYS A 115 10.12 -10.92 -2.48
C LYS A 115 9.72 -12.13 -3.33
N ARG A 116 8.48 -12.60 -3.17
CA ARG A 116 7.97 -13.82 -3.80
C ARG A 116 6.87 -13.55 -4.83
N ARG A 117 6.67 -12.29 -5.20
CA ARG A 117 5.69 -11.85 -6.20
C ARG A 117 5.90 -12.55 -7.54
N ASP A 118 7.15 -12.70 -7.98
CA ASP A 118 7.45 -13.26 -9.29
C ASP A 118 7.11 -14.75 -9.38
N GLU A 119 7.10 -15.48 -8.25
CA GLU A 119 6.61 -16.86 -8.18
C GLU A 119 5.10 -16.94 -8.48
N VAL A 120 4.32 -16.00 -7.95
CA VAL A 120 2.87 -15.91 -8.22
C VAL A 120 2.60 -15.53 -9.66
N LEU A 121 3.38 -14.60 -10.23
CA LEU A 121 3.25 -14.27 -11.65
C LEU A 121 3.55 -15.47 -12.53
N GLU A 122 4.61 -16.19 -12.24
CA GLU A 122 5.00 -17.40 -12.99
C GLU A 122 3.88 -18.45 -12.92
N TYR A 123 3.29 -18.68 -11.74
CA TYR A 123 2.10 -19.53 -11.60
C TYR A 123 0.95 -19.09 -12.51
N VAL A 124 0.63 -17.79 -12.57
CA VAL A 124 -0.44 -17.28 -13.44
C VAL A 124 -0.12 -17.55 -14.92
N TYR A 125 1.13 -17.36 -15.34
CA TYR A 125 1.56 -17.68 -16.71
C TYR A 125 1.44 -19.17 -17.02
N GLU A 126 1.77 -20.05 -16.08
CA GLU A 126 1.68 -21.50 -16.25
C GLU A 126 0.23 -21.99 -16.28
N GLN A 127 -0.62 -21.53 -15.35
CA GLN A 127 -2.00 -22.00 -15.25
C GLN A 127 -2.90 -21.48 -16.36
N TYR A 128 -2.81 -20.19 -16.68
CA TYR A 128 -3.73 -19.56 -17.63
C TYR A 128 -3.18 -19.49 -19.05
N GLY A 129 -1.92 -19.90 -19.24
CA GLY A 129 -1.27 -20.01 -20.55
C GLY A 129 -0.41 -18.79 -20.89
N ARG A 130 0.87 -19.04 -21.22
CA ARG A 130 1.86 -18.00 -21.54
C ARG A 130 1.50 -17.13 -22.75
N ASP A 131 0.64 -17.60 -23.64
CA ASP A 131 0.14 -16.88 -24.80
C ASP A 131 -1.19 -16.14 -24.54
N ARG A 132 -1.78 -16.29 -23.36
CA ARG A 132 -3.04 -15.65 -22.92
C ARG A 132 -2.87 -14.66 -21.79
N VAL A 133 -1.68 -14.61 -21.21
CA VAL A 133 -1.35 -13.74 -20.07
C VAL A 133 -0.30 -12.72 -20.51
N ALA A 134 -0.46 -11.47 -20.10
CA ALA A 134 0.60 -10.47 -20.23
C ALA A 134 0.58 -9.46 -19.08
N MET A 135 1.76 -8.94 -18.75
CA MET A 135 1.86 -7.76 -17.90
C MET A 135 1.37 -6.52 -18.65
N ILE A 136 0.71 -5.60 -17.95
CA ILE A 136 0.23 -4.35 -18.51
C ILE A 136 1.40 -3.35 -18.58
N SER A 137 1.49 -2.54 -19.65
CA SER A 137 2.49 -1.46 -19.71
C SER A 137 2.04 -0.18 -19.01
N THR A 138 3.00 0.72 -18.81
CA THR A 138 2.74 2.09 -18.36
C THR A 138 3.46 3.09 -19.24
N PHE A 139 2.83 4.23 -19.51
CA PHE A 139 3.50 5.33 -20.21
C PHE A 139 4.04 6.35 -19.22
N ASN A 140 5.37 6.40 -19.06
CA ASN A 140 6.00 7.43 -18.27
C ASN A 140 6.13 8.71 -19.09
N THR A 141 5.40 9.75 -18.71
CA THR A 141 5.49 11.07 -19.32
C THR A 141 6.48 11.98 -18.59
N TYR A 142 7.03 12.96 -19.29
CA TYR A 142 7.87 13.99 -18.70
C TYR A 142 7.13 14.81 -17.63
N ARG A 143 7.55 14.67 -16.37
CA ARG A 143 7.28 15.67 -15.33
C ARG A 143 8.31 16.79 -15.43
N LEU A 144 7.94 18.01 -15.00
CA LEU A 144 8.78 19.21 -15.17
C LEU A 144 10.24 19.02 -14.72
N ARG A 145 10.46 18.48 -13.52
CA ARG A 145 11.82 18.22 -13.00
C ARG A 145 12.61 17.21 -13.82
N GLY A 146 11.95 16.18 -14.35
CA GLY A 146 12.59 15.21 -15.24
C GLY A 146 12.93 15.81 -16.60
N ALA A 147 12.04 16.66 -17.13
CA ALA A 147 12.28 17.39 -18.37
C ALA A 147 13.48 18.35 -18.24
N VAL A 148 13.56 19.10 -17.13
CA VAL A 148 14.70 20.00 -16.87
C VAL A 148 16.02 19.24 -16.82
N ARG A 149 16.07 18.06 -16.16
CA ARG A 149 17.30 17.24 -16.14
C ARG A 149 17.73 16.80 -17.53
N ASP A 150 16.81 16.27 -18.31
CA ASP A 150 17.12 15.73 -19.64
C ASP A 150 17.51 16.85 -20.62
N VAL A 151 16.86 18.02 -20.55
CA VAL A 151 17.22 19.20 -21.36
C VAL A 151 18.58 19.77 -20.93
N ALA A 152 18.84 19.93 -19.63
CA ALA A 152 20.13 20.38 -19.12
C ALA A 152 21.27 19.45 -19.58
N ARG A 153 21.04 18.13 -19.55
CA ARG A 153 21.98 17.15 -20.08
C ARG A 153 22.22 17.33 -21.59
N ALA A 154 21.15 17.49 -22.36
CA ALA A 154 21.26 17.72 -23.81
C ALA A 154 22.00 19.02 -24.15
N MET A 155 21.93 20.03 -23.28
CA MET A 155 22.65 21.31 -23.41
C MET A 155 24.10 21.26 -22.88
N GLY A 156 24.59 20.09 -22.46
CA GLY A 156 25.99 19.90 -22.09
C GLY A 156 26.38 20.35 -20.67
N LEU A 157 25.41 20.51 -19.76
CA LEU A 157 25.69 20.88 -18.38
C LEU A 157 26.36 19.72 -17.60
N SER A 158 27.14 20.05 -16.58
CA SER A 158 27.79 19.06 -15.71
C SER A 158 26.79 18.29 -14.85
N GLU A 159 27.15 17.09 -14.38
CA GLU A 159 26.32 16.29 -13.46
C GLU A 159 25.94 17.06 -12.18
N ARG A 160 26.83 17.94 -11.70
CA ARG A 160 26.53 18.81 -10.55
C ARG A 160 25.39 19.77 -10.86
N GLU A 161 25.47 20.47 -11.99
CA GLU A 161 24.44 21.41 -12.44
C GLU A 161 23.11 20.70 -12.72
N ILE A 162 23.13 19.57 -13.45
CA ILE A 162 21.93 18.76 -13.77
C ILE A 162 21.20 18.32 -12.50
N ASN A 163 21.93 17.96 -11.44
CA ASN A 163 21.34 17.51 -10.19
C ASN A 163 20.88 18.66 -9.28
N GLN A 164 21.46 19.86 -9.45
CA GLN A 164 21.14 21.07 -8.69
C GLN A 164 19.88 21.78 -9.22
N MET A 165 19.80 22.05 -10.53
CA MET A 165 18.71 22.85 -11.13
C MET A 165 17.29 22.38 -10.76
N PRO A 166 16.96 21.07 -10.75
CA PRO A 166 15.60 20.61 -10.42
C PRO A 166 15.22 20.81 -8.95
N ARG A 167 16.21 20.99 -8.06
CA ARG A 167 15.99 21.25 -6.62
C ARG A 167 15.66 22.72 -6.38
N GLU A 168 16.23 23.60 -7.19
CA GLU A 168 16.01 25.04 -7.11
C GLU A 168 14.64 25.43 -7.63
N LEU A 169 14.02 24.60 -8.50
CA LEU A 169 12.63 24.74 -8.91
C LEU A 169 11.67 24.82 -7.70
N PRO A 170 11.06 25.99 -7.43
CA PRO A 170 10.08 26.13 -6.38
C PRO A 170 8.85 25.27 -6.71
N ARG A 171 8.27 24.60 -5.70
CA ARG A 171 7.09 23.74 -5.88
C ARG A 171 5.92 24.43 -6.59
N ARG A 172 5.81 25.76 -6.48
CA ARG A 172 4.83 26.61 -7.18
C ARG A 172 4.87 26.50 -8.71
N TYR A 173 6.03 26.19 -9.32
CA TYR A 173 6.16 26.01 -10.78
C TYR A 173 5.61 24.67 -11.27
N GLU A 174 5.55 23.63 -10.43
CA GLU A 174 4.88 22.38 -10.80
C GLU A 174 3.37 22.59 -11.03
N LYS A 175 2.79 23.56 -10.29
CA LYS A 175 1.38 23.99 -10.40
C LYS A 175 1.13 25.10 -11.43
N GLY A 176 2.13 25.53 -12.20
CA GLY A 176 1.96 26.51 -13.29
C GLY A 176 1.92 27.99 -12.85
N ALA A 177 2.21 28.30 -11.59
CA ALA A 177 2.19 29.66 -11.06
C ALA A 177 3.59 30.11 -10.64
N GLY A 178 4.33 30.71 -11.57
CA GLY A 178 5.60 31.38 -11.27
C GLY A 178 6.21 31.94 -12.54
N LYS A 179 6.40 33.26 -12.59
CA LYS A 179 7.06 33.99 -13.70
C LYS A 179 8.44 34.53 -13.30
N GLN A 180 8.92 34.24 -12.10
CA GLN A 180 9.85 35.10 -11.37
C GLN A 180 11.19 34.44 -11.01
N MET A 181 11.66 33.44 -11.77
CA MET A 181 12.94 32.76 -11.49
C MET A 181 13.83 32.57 -12.72
N ILE A 182 13.64 33.40 -13.75
CA ILE A 182 14.50 33.39 -14.93
C ILE A 182 15.09 34.79 -15.09
N GLU A 183 15.99 35.15 -14.19
CA GLU A 183 16.88 36.31 -14.39
C GLU A 183 18.26 35.87 -14.89
N ASP A 184 18.56 34.57 -14.87
CA ASP A 184 19.80 34.02 -15.44
C ASP A 184 19.53 33.49 -16.85
N ASP A 185 19.97 34.24 -17.86
CA ASP A 185 19.80 33.93 -19.29
C ASP A 185 20.30 32.52 -19.65
N LYS A 186 21.29 32.00 -18.91
CA LYS A 186 21.86 30.66 -19.12
C LYS A 186 20.81 29.54 -18.98
N TYR A 187 19.81 29.71 -18.11
CA TYR A 187 18.85 28.65 -17.77
C TYR A 187 17.47 28.84 -18.40
N ARG A 188 17.20 30.02 -18.98
CA ARG A 188 15.93 30.33 -19.65
C ARG A 188 15.56 29.30 -20.72
N GLY A 189 16.49 29.03 -21.64
CA GLY A 189 16.28 28.08 -22.72
C GLY A 189 15.97 26.67 -22.21
N ILE A 190 16.61 26.24 -21.12
CA ILE A 190 16.36 24.93 -20.51
C ILE A 190 14.92 24.85 -20.01
N PHE A 191 14.43 25.87 -19.31
CA PHE A 191 13.08 25.87 -18.76
C PHE A 191 12.00 25.95 -19.84
N GLU A 192 12.20 26.79 -20.87
CA GLU A 192 11.27 26.91 -21.99
C GLU A 192 11.11 25.58 -22.74
N LEU A 193 12.22 24.90 -23.03
CA LEU A 193 12.20 23.57 -23.64
C LEU A 193 11.59 22.52 -22.71
N ALA A 194 11.93 22.53 -21.42
CA ALA A 194 11.38 21.59 -20.45
C ALA A 194 9.86 21.73 -20.28
N GLN A 195 9.31 22.95 -20.37
CA GLN A 195 7.86 23.17 -20.39
C GLN A 195 7.20 22.58 -21.64
N LYS A 196 7.83 22.70 -22.82
CA LYS A 196 7.33 22.08 -24.06
C LYS A 196 7.35 20.54 -24.00
N LEU A 197 8.30 19.96 -23.27
CA LEU A 197 8.38 18.51 -23.04
C LEU A 197 7.40 18.00 -21.99
N LYS A 198 6.94 18.84 -21.06
CA LYS A 198 6.02 18.42 -19.98
C LYS A 198 4.79 17.70 -20.55
N GLY A 199 4.50 16.52 -20.02
CA GLY A 199 3.37 15.67 -20.44
C GLY A 199 3.63 14.84 -21.70
N ARG A 200 4.73 15.06 -22.43
CA ARG A 200 5.10 14.20 -23.57
C ARG A 200 5.55 12.81 -23.09
N PRO A 201 5.25 11.72 -23.82
CA PRO A 201 5.79 10.40 -23.52
C PRO A 201 7.32 10.40 -23.48
N ARG A 202 7.91 9.75 -22.48
CA ARG A 202 9.37 9.60 -22.33
C ARG A 202 9.82 8.18 -22.63
N HIS A 203 9.16 7.19 -22.03
CA HIS A 203 9.40 5.78 -22.29
C HIS A 203 8.22 4.93 -21.80
N MET A 204 8.12 3.73 -22.36
CA MET A 204 7.23 2.68 -21.86
C MET A 204 7.89 1.96 -20.68
N GLY A 205 7.12 1.78 -19.61
CA GLY A 205 7.47 0.97 -18.44
C GLY A 205 6.55 -0.24 -18.29
N ILE A 206 6.76 -1.00 -17.23
CA ILE A 206 5.91 -2.13 -16.84
C ILE A 206 5.02 -1.67 -15.68
N HIS A 207 3.72 -1.96 -15.72
CA HIS A 207 2.82 -1.71 -14.59
C HIS A 207 3.33 -2.46 -13.36
N CYS A 208 3.29 -1.82 -12.19
CA CYS A 208 3.86 -2.37 -10.96
C CYS A 208 3.09 -3.60 -10.44
N GLY A 209 1.82 -3.76 -10.80
CA GLY A 209 1.01 -4.91 -10.45
C GLY A 209 0.19 -5.52 -11.59
N GLY A 210 0.03 -4.81 -12.69
CA GLY A 210 -1.08 -5.05 -13.62
C GLY A 210 -0.79 -6.23 -14.52
N ILE A 211 -1.68 -7.21 -14.49
CA ILE A 211 -1.71 -8.36 -15.37
C ILE A 211 -3.09 -8.46 -16.02
N VAL A 212 -3.12 -9.00 -17.22
CA VAL A 212 -4.34 -9.28 -17.96
C VAL A 212 -4.32 -10.74 -18.40
N ILE A 213 -5.48 -11.38 -18.31
CA ILE A 213 -5.71 -12.78 -18.69
C ILE A 213 -6.83 -12.78 -19.73
N SER A 214 -6.57 -13.31 -20.92
CA SER A 214 -7.55 -13.41 -22.00
C SER A 214 -8.07 -14.85 -22.17
N PRO A 215 -9.30 -15.05 -22.67
CA PRO A 215 -9.83 -16.39 -22.90
C PRO A 215 -9.12 -17.11 -24.07
N GLU A 216 -8.63 -16.36 -25.06
CA GLU A 216 -7.83 -16.85 -26.18
C GLU A 216 -6.42 -16.24 -26.17
N LYS A 217 -5.66 -16.40 -27.26
CA LYS A 217 -4.38 -15.74 -27.44
C LYS A 217 -4.52 -14.24 -27.26
N ILE A 218 -3.73 -13.66 -26.37
CA ILE A 218 -3.86 -12.24 -26.00
C ILE A 218 -3.62 -11.29 -27.18
N THR A 219 -2.84 -11.73 -28.18
CA THR A 219 -2.62 -11.01 -29.44
C THR A 219 -3.87 -10.84 -30.30
N ASN A 220 -4.93 -11.60 -30.06
CA ASN A 220 -6.24 -11.40 -30.70
C ASN A 220 -6.92 -10.12 -30.19
N TYR A 221 -6.53 -9.64 -29.00
CA TYR A 221 -7.14 -8.49 -28.34
C TYR A 221 -6.22 -7.27 -28.33
N VAL A 222 -4.92 -7.47 -28.04
CA VAL A 222 -3.98 -6.36 -27.82
C VAL A 222 -2.59 -6.64 -28.40
N PRO A 223 -1.92 -5.62 -28.98
CA PRO A 223 -0.52 -5.74 -29.40
C PRO A 223 0.42 -5.86 -28.20
N LEU A 224 1.49 -6.64 -28.36
CA LEU A 224 2.49 -6.89 -27.32
C LEU A 224 3.86 -6.31 -27.68
N GLN A 225 4.72 -6.14 -26.68
CA GLN A 225 6.12 -5.78 -26.83
C GLN A 225 6.97 -6.46 -25.74
N ARG A 226 8.19 -6.86 -26.07
CA ARG A 226 9.16 -7.30 -25.06
C ARG A 226 9.78 -6.08 -24.36
N SER A 227 9.64 -6.01 -23.05
CA SER A 227 10.24 -4.95 -22.24
C SER A 227 11.77 -5.10 -22.17
N THR A 228 12.47 -4.00 -21.89
CA THR A 228 13.93 -4.01 -21.69
C THR A 228 14.38 -4.88 -20.52
N LYS A 229 13.47 -5.18 -19.59
CA LYS A 229 13.73 -6.06 -18.43
C LYS A 229 13.47 -7.54 -18.71
N GLY A 230 12.96 -7.90 -19.90
CA GLY A 230 12.70 -9.28 -20.30
C GLY A 230 11.21 -9.65 -20.47
N PRO A 231 10.29 -9.31 -19.54
CA PRO A 231 8.88 -9.67 -19.63
C PRO A 231 8.19 -9.13 -20.89
N VAL A 232 7.22 -9.88 -21.40
CA VAL A 232 6.28 -9.42 -22.43
C VAL A 232 5.21 -8.55 -21.78
N VAL A 233 4.96 -7.39 -22.38
CA VAL A 233 3.95 -6.43 -21.92
C VAL A 233 2.98 -6.06 -23.03
N THR A 234 1.77 -5.64 -22.67
CA THR A 234 0.82 -5.03 -23.59
C THR A 234 1.34 -3.68 -24.07
N GLN A 235 1.12 -3.29 -25.33
CA GLN A 235 1.44 -1.92 -25.76
C GLN A 235 0.39 -0.91 -25.31
N PHE A 236 -0.81 -1.37 -24.96
CA PHE A 236 -1.81 -0.54 -24.29
C PHE A 236 -1.52 -0.44 -22.79
N ASP A 237 -1.76 0.73 -22.22
CA ASP A 237 -1.77 0.92 -20.78
C ASP A 237 -3.08 0.43 -20.17
N MET A 238 -3.22 0.55 -18.84
CA MET A 238 -4.39 0.03 -18.12
C MET A 238 -5.72 0.56 -18.68
N TYR A 239 -5.78 1.84 -19.07
CA TYR A 239 -7.00 2.43 -19.63
C TYR A 239 -7.30 1.91 -21.03
N GLY A 240 -6.26 1.67 -21.83
CA GLY A 240 -6.42 1.01 -23.12
C GLY A 240 -6.91 -0.42 -22.97
N ILE A 241 -6.39 -1.18 -22.00
CA ILE A 241 -6.83 -2.56 -21.71
C ILE A 241 -8.30 -2.59 -21.27
N GLU A 242 -8.71 -1.73 -20.35
CA GLU A 242 -10.12 -1.67 -19.89
C GLU A 242 -11.10 -1.46 -21.06
N LYS A 243 -10.75 -0.61 -22.03
CA LYS A 243 -11.58 -0.35 -23.22
C LYS A 243 -11.68 -1.54 -24.18
N THR A 244 -10.80 -2.54 -24.07
CA THR A 244 -10.91 -3.78 -24.85
C THR A 244 -11.89 -4.79 -24.24
N GLY A 245 -12.42 -4.52 -23.04
CA GLY A 245 -13.28 -5.44 -22.30
C GLY A 245 -12.52 -6.55 -21.56
N LEU A 246 -11.18 -6.54 -21.59
CA LEU A 246 -10.37 -7.47 -20.82
C LEU A 246 -10.33 -7.05 -19.34
N VAL A 247 -10.49 -8.03 -18.46
CA VAL A 247 -10.43 -7.80 -17.01
C VAL A 247 -8.96 -7.79 -16.57
N LYS A 248 -8.59 -6.74 -15.84
CA LYS A 248 -7.26 -6.61 -15.23
C LYS A 248 -7.27 -7.13 -13.79
N ILE A 249 -6.10 -7.59 -13.35
CA ILE A 249 -5.83 -7.92 -11.95
C ILE A 249 -4.54 -7.20 -11.58
N ASP A 250 -4.50 -6.48 -10.46
CA ASP A 250 -3.24 -5.99 -9.93
C ASP A 250 -2.67 -6.95 -8.88
N LEU A 251 -1.58 -7.60 -9.24
CA LEU A 251 -0.73 -8.41 -8.36
C LEU A 251 0.48 -7.57 -7.92
N LEU A 252 0.28 -6.77 -6.87
CA LEU A 252 1.24 -5.74 -6.44
C LEU A 252 2.17 -6.26 -5.34
N GLY A 253 3.48 -6.06 -5.48
CA GLY A 253 4.44 -6.40 -4.41
C GLY A 253 4.40 -5.37 -3.27
N GLN A 254 4.05 -5.80 -2.07
CA GLN A 254 3.99 -4.98 -0.87
C GLN A 254 5.05 -5.38 0.16
N ARG A 255 5.84 -4.39 0.62
CA ARG A 255 6.96 -4.61 1.55
C ARG A 255 6.50 -4.93 2.96
N SER A 256 5.50 -4.21 3.47
CA SER A 256 5.01 -4.44 4.82
C SER A 256 4.33 -5.81 4.98
N LEU A 257 3.75 -6.35 3.92
CA LEU A 257 3.22 -7.70 3.92
C LEU A 257 4.34 -8.73 4.10
N THR A 258 5.48 -8.53 3.45
CA THR A 258 6.69 -9.33 3.67
C THR A 258 7.23 -9.18 5.09
N VAL A 259 7.22 -7.97 5.67
CA VAL A 259 7.64 -7.76 7.07
C VAL A 259 6.77 -8.57 8.02
N VAL A 260 5.45 -8.51 7.91
CA VAL A 260 4.53 -9.29 8.75
C VAL A 260 4.75 -10.80 8.57
N ALA A 261 5.00 -11.24 7.34
CA ALA A 261 5.25 -12.64 7.03
C ALA A 261 6.52 -13.18 7.69
N GLU A 262 7.65 -12.49 7.47
CA GLU A 262 8.95 -12.85 8.03
C GLU A 262 8.93 -12.79 9.56
N MET A 263 8.17 -11.85 10.12
CA MET A 263 7.94 -11.79 11.56
C MET A 263 7.16 -13.01 12.05
N ALA A 264 6.08 -13.43 11.38
CA ALA A 264 5.33 -14.62 11.78
C ALA A 264 6.24 -15.87 11.84
N ASP A 265 7.09 -16.04 10.82
CA ASP A 265 8.06 -17.14 10.75
C ASP A 265 9.11 -17.02 11.88
N THR A 266 9.68 -15.83 12.08
CA THR A 266 10.64 -15.53 13.14
C THR A 266 10.08 -15.78 14.54
N LEU A 267 8.83 -15.37 14.78
CA LEU A 267 8.14 -15.56 16.05
C LEU A 267 7.92 -17.04 16.37
N LYS A 268 7.52 -17.82 15.36
CA LYS A 268 7.36 -19.26 15.50
C LYS A 268 8.69 -19.95 15.76
N GLU A 269 9.74 -19.63 14.99
CA GLU A 269 11.03 -20.31 15.07
C GLU A 269 11.85 -19.96 16.31
N LYS A 270 11.92 -18.66 16.66
CA LYS A 270 12.81 -18.19 17.75
C LYS A 270 12.12 -18.06 19.10
N TYR A 271 10.82 -17.76 19.12
CA TYR A 271 10.09 -17.44 20.34
C TYR A 271 8.95 -18.43 20.63
N ASN A 272 8.71 -19.41 19.75
CA ASN A 272 7.59 -20.35 19.83
C ASN A 272 6.23 -19.64 19.99
N VAL A 273 6.08 -18.46 19.37
CA VAL A 273 4.84 -17.65 19.39
C VAL A 273 4.09 -17.88 18.08
N ASN A 274 2.87 -18.39 18.16
CA ASN A 274 2.02 -18.59 17.01
C ASN A 274 1.26 -17.30 16.65
N PHE A 275 1.80 -16.54 15.72
CA PHE A 275 1.20 -15.30 15.24
C PHE A 275 0.32 -15.56 14.01
N ASN A 276 -1.01 -15.39 14.15
CA ASN A 276 -1.92 -15.51 13.03
C ASN A 276 -1.97 -14.21 12.20
N ARG A 277 -1.39 -14.25 11.01
CA ARG A 277 -1.37 -13.12 10.06
C ARG A 277 -2.64 -12.97 9.21
N HIS A 278 -3.59 -13.90 9.30
CA HIS A 278 -4.81 -13.93 8.47
C HIS A 278 -6.04 -13.28 9.11
N THR A 279 -5.94 -12.87 10.37
CA THR A 279 -7.06 -12.29 11.13
C THR A 279 -6.73 -10.89 11.60
N VAL A 280 -7.78 -10.10 11.88
CA VAL A 280 -7.65 -8.87 12.65
C VAL A 280 -7.23 -9.25 14.07
N LEU A 281 -6.17 -8.60 14.57
CA LEU A 281 -5.74 -8.79 15.94
C LEU A 281 -6.42 -7.77 16.84
N GLU A 282 -6.85 -8.22 18.01
CA GLU A 282 -7.22 -7.29 19.07
C GLU A 282 -5.95 -6.57 19.56
N MET A 283 -6.03 -5.25 19.69
CA MET A 283 -4.93 -4.47 20.23
C MET A 283 -4.92 -4.58 21.76
N ASP A 284 -3.92 -5.23 22.32
CA ASP A 284 -3.65 -5.15 23.75
C ASP A 284 -3.21 -3.73 24.18
N GLU A 285 -3.18 -3.48 25.49
CA GLU A 285 -2.82 -2.16 26.02
C GLU A 285 -1.43 -1.70 25.60
N ARG A 286 -0.46 -2.62 25.44
CA ARG A 286 0.89 -2.27 24.99
C ARG A 286 0.87 -1.74 23.55
N THR A 287 0.13 -2.42 22.67
CA THR A 287 -0.08 -2.02 21.28
C THR A 287 -0.81 -0.69 21.21
N LYS A 288 -1.89 -0.53 21.98
CA LYS A 288 -2.64 0.73 22.07
C LYS A 288 -1.73 1.88 22.51
N VAL A 289 -0.89 1.72 23.54
CA VAL A 289 0.05 2.76 23.97
C VAL A 289 0.99 3.19 22.83
N PHE A 290 1.54 2.24 22.08
CA PHE A 290 2.40 2.57 20.93
C PHE A 290 1.67 3.39 19.87
N VAL A 291 0.41 3.05 19.56
CA VAL A 291 -0.43 3.78 18.60
C VAL A 291 -0.82 5.16 19.15
N ARG A 292 -1.37 5.24 20.37
CA ARG A 292 -1.77 6.48 21.06
C ARG A 292 -0.62 7.48 21.15
N GLU A 293 0.61 7.00 21.34
CA GLU A 293 1.79 7.85 21.42
C GLU A 293 2.49 8.06 20.06
N GLY A 294 1.91 7.62 18.95
CA GLY A 294 2.49 7.77 17.62
C GLY A 294 3.90 7.17 17.49
N ARG A 295 4.20 6.11 18.25
CA ARG A 295 5.45 5.33 18.19
C ARG A 295 5.39 4.31 17.05
N THR A 296 4.97 4.76 15.87
CA THR A 296 4.57 3.91 14.74
C THR A 296 5.56 3.95 13.57
N MET A 297 6.82 4.38 13.78
CA MET A 297 7.86 4.24 12.74
C MET A 297 8.01 2.78 12.30
N GLY A 298 7.96 2.52 11.00
CA GLY A 298 8.01 1.19 10.40
C GLY A 298 6.65 0.47 10.32
N VAL A 299 5.61 1.03 10.95
CA VAL A 299 4.25 0.46 10.93
C VAL A 299 3.54 0.91 9.64
N PHE A 300 2.98 -0.06 8.90
CA PHE A 300 2.35 0.16 7.60
C PHE A 300 1.27 1.25 7.65
N GLN A 301 1.24 2.14 6.65
CA GLN A 301 0.33 3.29 6.48
C GLN A 301 0.34 4.36 7.59
N ILE A 302 0.78 4.03 8.81
CA ILE A 302 0.67 4.90 9.98
C ILE A 302 1.99 5.45 10.53
N GLU A 303 3.06 5.40 9.73
CA GLU A 303 4.38 5.89 10.15
C GLU A 303 4.72 7.35 9.76
N SER A 304 3.95 7.99 8.86
CA SER A 304 4.30 9.34 8.40
C SER A 304 4.25 10.37 9.55
N PRO A 305 5.05 11.46 9.52
CA PRO A 305 5.06 12.47 10.57
C PRO A 305 3.67 13.07 10.85
N GLY A 306 2.90 13.35 9.79
CA GLY A 306 1.54 13.87 9.88
C GLY A 306 0.60 12.86 10.55
N MET A 307 0.66 11.61 10.12
CA MET A 307 -0.16 10.54 10.71
C MET A 307 0.18 10.29 12.17
N ARG A 308 1.47 10.17 12.51
CA ARG A 308 1.92 10.02 13.90
C ARG A 308 1.45 11.14 14.80
N GLY A 309 1.50 12.38 14.30
CA GLY A 309 0.94 13.54 14.99
C GLY A 309 -0.58 13.46 15.16
N LEU A 310 -1.29 12.94 14.16
CA LEU A 310 -2.74 12.73 14.24
C LEU A 310 -3.11 11.65 15.24
N LEU A 311 -2.46 10.48 15.23
CA LEU A 311 -2.70 9.41 16.19
C LEU A 311 -2.56 9.89 17.63
N LYS A 312 -1.52 10.70 17.91
CA LYS A 312 -1.33 11.38 19.21
C LYS A 312 -2.49 12.29 19.60
N LYS A 313 -2.96 13.10 18.65
CA LYS A 313 -4.08 14.02 18.87
C LYS A 313 -5.39 13.26 19.10
N LEU A 314 -5.60 12.15 18.40
CA LEU A 314 -6.76 11.30 18.57
C LEU A 314 -6.67 10.43 19.83
N LYS A 315 -5.46 10.15 20.34
CA LYS A 315 -5.24 9.06 21.30
C LYS A 315 -5.82 7.75 20.77
N ALA A 316 -5.55 7.46 19.51
CA ALA A 316 -6.12 6.32 18.81
C ALA A 316 -5.75 4.98 19.47
N ASP A 317 -6.75 4.15 19.74
CA ASP A 317 -6.59 2.87 20.43
C ASP A 317 -7.60 1.78 20.01
N SER A 318 -8.28 1.97 18.88
CA SER A 318 -9.13 0.97 18.23
C SER A 318 -8.83 0.80 16.75
N PHE A 319 -9.26 -0.31 16.17
CA PHE A 319 -9.14 -0.60 14.74
C PHE A 319 -9.91 0.44 13.90
N GLU A 320 -11.09 0.83 14.36
CA GLU A 320 -11.96 1.83 13.72
C GLU A 320 -11.26 3.19 13.69
N MET A 321 -10.60 3.57 14.79
CA MET A 321 -9.91 4.84 14.87
C MET A 321 -8.67 4.89 13.97
N ILE A 322 -7.93 3.78 13.83
CA ILE A 322 -6.84 3.68 12.85
C ILE A 322 -7.38 3.83 11.42
N THR A 323 -8.49 3.17 11.11
CA THR A 323 -9.19 3.24 9.81
C THR A 323 -9.70 4.65 9.49
N ALA A 324 -10.25 5.34 10.48
CA ALA A 324 -10.67 6.72 10.35
C ALA A 324 -9.47 7.67 10.16
N ALA A 325 -8.40 7.47 10.93
CA ALA A 325 -7.18 8.28 10.86
C ALA A 325 -6.54 8.24 9.46
N SER A 326 -6.40 7.04 8.85
CA SER A 326 -5.89 6.86 7.48
C SER A 326 -6.76 7.51 6.41
N SER A 327 -8.06 7.64 6.68
CA SER A 327 -9.00 8.29 5.77
C SER A 327 -8.92 9.82 5.87
N VAL A 328 -8.79 10.37 7.09
CA VAL A 328 -8.88 11.82 7.34
C VAL A 328 -7.56 12.58 7.17
N ILE A 329 -6.37 11.95 7.23
CA ILE A 329 -5.06 12.64 7.18
C ILE A 329 -4.68 13.24 5.80
N ARG A 330 -5.66 13.42 4.91
CA ARG A 330 -5.47 13.84 3.52
C ARG A 330 -5.51 15.36 3.38
N PRO A 331 -4.92 15.94 2.31
CA PRO A 331 -4.92 17.38 2.10
C PRO A 331 -6.31 18.02 2.20
N GLY A 332 -7.35 17.41 1.65
CA GLY A 332 -8.71 17.95 1.73
C GLY A 332 -9.28 18.13 3.14
N PRO A 333 -9.47 17.05 3.92
CA PRO A 333 -9.98 17.16 5.28
C PRO A 333 -9.05 17.96 6.21
N ALA A 334 -7.74 17.99 5.94
CA ALA A 334 -6.79 18.81 6.68
C ALA A 334 -6.96 20.31 6.39
N ASP A 335 -7.12 20.68 5.11
CA ASP A 335 -7.24 22.08 4.66
C ASP A 335 -8.62 22.68 4.95
N SER A 336 -9.68 21.86 4.97
CA SER A 336 -11.06 22.30 5.22
C SER A 336 -11.42 22.50 6.71
N GLY A 337 -10.49 22.20 7.63
CA GLY A 337 -10.75 22.21 9.06
C GLY A 337 -11.56 21.02 9.59
N MET A 338 -12.01 20.12 8.71
CA MET A 338 -12.75 18.90 9.04
C MET A 338 -11.99 18.01 10.03
N LEU A 339 -10.68 17.87 9.84
CA LEU A 339 -9.79 17.17 10.77
C LEU A 339 -9.87 17.72 12.20
N ARG A 340 -9.98 19.05 12.33
CA ARG A 340 -10.07 19.73 13.63
C ARG A 340 -11.39 19.41 14.33
N HIS A 341 -12.50 19.45 13.59
CA HIS A 341 -13.83 19.11 14.12
C HIS A 341 -13.89 17.64 14.53
N PHE A 342 -13.38 16.73 13.70
CA PHE A 342 -13.28 15.30 14.01
C PHE A 342 -12.54 15.05 15.34
N VAL A 343 -11.36 15.65 15.51
CA VAL A 343 -10.58 15.54 16.76
C VAL A 343 -11.33 16.13 17.97
N LYS A 344 -11.93 17.32 17.82
CA LYS A 344 -12.64 17.96 18.95
C LYS A 344 -13.86 17.16 19.40
N ARG A 345 -14.66 16.68 18.45
CA ARG A 345 -15.87 15.89 18.72
C ARG A 345 -15.54 14.53 19.30
N HIS A 346 -14.47 13.88 18.81
CA HIS A 346 -13.96 12.64 19.40
C HIS A 346 -13.62 12.81 20.91
N HIS A 347 -13.03 13.94 21.30
CA HIS A 347 -12.72 14.25 22.70
C HIS A 347 -13.89 14.87 23.49
N GLY A 348 -15.10 14.93 22.92
CA GLY A 348 -16.26 15.57 23.56
C GLY A 348 -16.11 17.08 23.79
N LYS A 349 -15.15 17.74 23.13
CA LYS A 349 -14.89 19.20 23.24
C LYS A 349 -15.78 20.03 22.32
N GLU A 350 -16.56 19.37 21.47
CA GLU A 350 -17.51 19.97 20.54
C GLU A 350 -18.72 19.03 20.44
N LYS A 351 -19.93 19.57 20.49
CA LYS A 351 -21.15 18.78 20.34
C LYS A 351 -21.30 18.35 18.87
N VAL A 352 -21.81 17.14 18.68
CA VAL A 352 -22.19 16.65 17.36
C VAL A 352 -23.60 17.19 17.06
N GLU A 353 -23.67 18.23 16.22
CA GLU A 353 -24.93 18.77 15.72
C GLU A 353 -25.17 18.22 14.32
N ALA A 354 -26.16 17.35 14.19
CA ALA A 354 -26.59 16.81 12.90
C ALA A 354 -27.72 17.66 12.32
N VAL A 355 -27.63 17.94 11.03
CA VAL A 355 -28.64 18.71 10.28
C VAL A 355 -29.98 17.97 10.22
N HIS A 356 -29.94 16.64 10.30
CA HIS A 356 -31.10 15.76 10.27
C HIS A 356 -30.88 14.55 11.18
N ALA A 357 -31.94 14.07 11.84
CA ALA A 357 -31.88 12.97 12.80
C ALA A 357 -31.28 11.68 12.21
N SER A 358 -31.58 11.36 10.94
CA SER A 358 -31.02 10.18 10.25
C SER A 358 -29.50 10.21 10.13
N LEU A 359 -28.87 11.39 10.12
CA LEU A 359 -27.40 11.51 10.03
C LEU A 359 -26.70 11.18 11.34
N THR A 360 -27.40 11.35 12.47
CA THR A 360 -26.83 11.13 13.81
C THR A 360 -26.36 9.69 13.96
N GLU A 361 -27.18 8.71 13.56
CA GLU A 361 -26.79 7.29 13.66
C GLU A 361 -25.81 6.91 12.54
N LEU A 362 -26.01 7.40 11.31
CA LEU A 362 -25.16 7.07 10.17
C LEU A 362 -23.69 7.50 10.35
N LEU A 363 -23.48 8.68 10.92
CA LEU A 363 -22.16 9.29 11.10
C LEU A 363 -21.67 9.18 12.55
N LYS A 364 -22.28 8.32 13.36
CA LYS A 364 -21.94 8.15 14.78
C LYS A 364 -20.47 7.75 14.96
N ASP A 365 -20.02 6.76 14.20
CA ASP A 365 -18.65 6.24 14.23
C ASP A 365 -17.60 7.27 13.79
N THR A 366 -18.05 8.34 13.13
CA THR A 366 -17.19 9.42 12.64
C THR A 366 -17.50 10.76 13.33
N TYR A 367 -18.24 10.74 14.44
CA TYR A 367 -18.61 11.91 15.22
C TYR A 367 -19.30 13.02 14.39
N GLY A 368 -20.19 12.62 13.50
CA GLY A 368 -20.95 13.52 12.62
C GLY A 368 -20.10 14.17 11.53
N VAL A 369 -18.95 13.57 11.17
CA VAL A 369 -18.08 14.05 10.11
C VAL A 369 -18.08 13.04 8.96
N MET A 370 -18.38 13.46 7.74
CA MET A 370 -18.24 12.57 6.58
C MET A 370 -16.75 12.32 6.31
N LEU A 371 -16.36 11.04 6.29
CA LEU A 371 -14.98 10.61 6.09
C LEU A 371 -14.84 9.66 4.91
N TYR A 372 -15.90 8.93 4.56
CA TYR A 372 -15.87 7.85 3.59
C TYR A 372 -16.75 8.13 2.36
N GLN A 373 -16.40 7.52 1.23
CA GLN A 373 -17.24 7.50 0.04
C GLN A 373 -18.58 6.79 0.34
N GLU A 374 -18.52 5.77 1.17
CA GLU A 374 -19.66 5.01 1.67
C GLU A 374 -20.64 5.87 2.50
N ASP A 375 -20.18 6.97 3.11
CA ASP A 375 -21.06 7.90 3.83
C ASP A 375 -22.01 8.61 2.85
N VAL A 376 -21.53 9.02 1.68
CA VAL A 376 -22.37 9.63 0.62
C VAL A 376 -23.46 8.66 0.18
N ILE A 377 -23.12 7.38 0.04
CA ILE A 377 -24.04 6.34 -0.38
C ILE A 377 -25.15 6.16 0.68
N LYS A 378 -24.75 6.00 1.95
CA LYS A 378 -25.67 5.83 3.08
C LYS A 378 -26.57 7.04 3.32
N ILE A 379 -26.05 8.25 3.12
CA ILE A 379 -26.82 9.48 3.27
C ILE A 379 -27.88 9.58 2.16
N ALA A 380 -27.53 9.28 0.91
CA ALA A 380 -28.50 9.27 -0.19
C ALA A 380 -29.61 8.25 0.01
N GLU A 381 -29.28 7.05 0.47
CA GLU A 381 -30.26 6.02 0.85
C GLU A 381 -31.19 6.52 1.98
N ALA A 382 -30.64 7.01 3.08
CA ALA A 382 -31.45 7.36 4.24
C ALA A 382 -32.29 8.63 4.05
N ILE A 383 -31.75 9.64 3.39
CA ILE A 383 -32.39 10.96 3.22
C ILE A 383 -33.30 10.97 1.99
N ALA A 384 -32.80 10.54 0.83
CA ALA A 384 -33.54 10.57 -0.43
C ALA A 384 -34.27 9.25 -0.76
N GLY A 385 -34.00 8.17 -0.02
CA GLY A 385 -34.66 6.88 -0.24
C GLY A 385 -34.18 6.14 -1.48
N TRP A 386 -33.01 6.51 -1.99
CA TRP A 386 -32.42 5.86 -3.17
C TRP A 386 -31.89 4.47 -2.81
N SER A 387 -31.88 3.57 -3.78
CA SER A 387 -31.15 2.30 -3.63
C SER A 387 -29.64 2.53 -3.43
N LEU A 388 -28.94 1.55 -2.86
CA LEU A 388 -27.48 1.61 -2.72
C LEU A 388 -26.79 1.72 -4.09
N ALA A 389 -27.33 1.04 -5.12
CA ALA A 389 -26.88 1.11 -6.50
C ALA A 389 -27.01 2.54 -7.09
N GLU A 390 -28.18 3.19 -6.92
CA GLU A 390 -28.39 4.59 -7.33
C GLU A 390 -27.48 5.56 -6.59
N SER A 391 -27.33 5.36 -5.29
CA SER A 391 -26.53 6.21 -4.41
C SER A 391 -25.04 6.15 -4.75
N ASP A 392 -24.55 5.00 -5.19
CA ASP A 392 -23.18 4.83 -5.67
C ASP A 392 -22.89 5.61 -6.97
N ARG A 393 -23.89 5.77 -7.86
CA ARG A 393 -23.76 6.63 -9.06
C ARG A 393 -23.52 8.09 -8.68
N LEU A 394 -24.25 8.60 -7.68
CA LEU A 394 -24.03 9.95 -7.14
C LEU A 394 -22.60 10.11 -6.60
N ARG A 395 -22.14 9.15 -5.79
CA ARG A 395 -20.77 9.17 -5.24
C ARG A 395 -19.72 9.28 -6.34
N ARG A 396 -19.96 8.66 -7.50
CA ARG A 396 -19.06 8.72 -8.64
C ARG A 396 -19.09 10.07 -9.36
N SER A 397 -20.28 10.63 -9.64
CA SER A 397 -20.38 11.97 -10.25
C SER A 397 -19.72 13.04 -9.37
N MET A 398 -19.73 12.82 -8.05
CA MET A 398 -19.00 13.61 -7.07
C MET A 398 -17.47 13.51 -7.14
N SER A 399 -16.91 12.42 -7.67
CA SER A 399 -15.45 12.20 -7.72
C SER A 399 -14.76 12.89 -8.92
N GLY A 400 -15.54 13.52 -9.83
CA GLY A 400 -15.07 14.18 -11.05
C GLY A 400 -14.84 15.70 -10.90
N LYS A 401 -14.42 16.37 -11.98
CA LYS A 401 -14.37 17.85 -12.01
C LYS A 401 -15.80 18.38 -11.93
N ARG A 402 -16.03 19.30 -10.99
CA ARG A 402 -17.33 19.75 -10.44
C ARG A 402 -18.27 20.51 -11.42
N VAL A 403 -18.34 20.20 -12.71
CA VAL A 403 -19.04 21.04 -13.70
C VAL A 403 -19.73 20.27 -14.83
N ASP A 404 -20.02 18.97 -14.66
CA ASP A 404 -20.76 18.23 -15.69
C ASP A 404 -22.27 18.27 -15.40
N GLU A 405 -23.11 18.42 -16.44
CA GLU A 405 -24.59 18.46 -16.36
C GLU A 405 -25.24 17.40 -15.44
N PRO A 406 -24.76 16.14 -15.38
CA PRO A 406 -25.33 15.10 -14.50
C PRO A 406 -25.31 15.48 -13.01
N PHE A 407 -24.36 16.31 -12.57
CA PHE A 407 -24.23 16.67 -11.15
C PHE A 407 -25.39 17.55 -10.66
N MET A 408 -25.84 18.48 -11.49
CA MET A 408 -26.94 19.38 -11.14
C MET A 408 -28.28 18.64 -11.14
N GLU A 409 -28.47 17.69 -12.05
CA GLU A 409 -29.65 16.83 -12.07
C GLU A 409 -29.75 15.98 -10.80
N HIS A 410 -28.63 15.39 -10.36
CA HIS A 410 -28.59 14.63 -9.11
C HIS A 410 -28.95 15.48 -7.88
N ARG A 411 -28.49 16.74 -7.84
CA ARG A 411 -28.85 17.66 -6.75
C ARG A 411 -30.35 17.88 -6.68
N ASP A 412 -30.93 18.27 -7.81
CA ASP A 412 -32.34 18.66 -7.86
C ASP A 412 -33.25 17.46 -7.61
N ARG A 413 -32.85 16.26 -8.05
CA ARG A 413 -33.51 15.00 -7.71
C ARG A 413 -33.38 14.68 -6.23
N PHE A 414 -32.17 14.77 -5.65
CA PHE A 414 -31.92 14.48 -4.23
C PHE A 414 -32.80 15.35 -3.32
N ILE A 415 -32.84 16.66 -3.56
CA ILE A 415 -33.67 17.58 -2.76
C ILE A 415 -35.15 17.23 -2.90
N ARG A 416 -35.61 16.99 -4.13
CA ARG A 416 -37.02 16.63 -4.40
C ARG A 416 -37.44 15.35 -3.69
N ASP A 417 -36.61 14.31 -3.77
CA ASP A 417 -36.93 13.01 -3.17
C ASP A 417 -36.80 13.06 -1.63
N ALA A 418 -35.86 13.84 -1.09
CA ALA A 418 -35.77 14.11 0.34
C ALA A 418 -37.02 14.82 0.87
N VAL A 419 -37.50 15.86 0.17
CA VAL A 419 -38.72 16.59 0.55
C VAL A 419 -39.96 15.69 0.49
N LYS A 420 -40.08 14.84 -0.54
CA LYS A 420 -41.17 13.84 -0.62
C LYS A 420 -41.19 12.89 0.57
N ARG A 421 -40.03 12.64 1.18
CA ARG A 421 -39.88 11.79 2.38
C ARG A 421 -40.03 12.56 3.69
N GLY A 422 -40.44 13.83 3.64
CA GLY A 422 -40.71 14.66 4.81
C GLY A 422 -39.49 15.39 5.38
N VAL A 423 -38.37 15.41 4.66
CA VAL A 423 -37.19 16.21 5.07
C VAL A 423 -37.41 17.67 4.70
N HIS A 424 -37.19 18.57 5.65
CA HIS A 424 -37.32 20.00 5.42
C HIS A 424 -36.33 20.45 4.31
N VAL A 425 -36.77 21.34 3.40
CA VAL A 425 -35.98 21.68 2.20
C VAL A 425 -34.61 22.29 2.53
N GLU A 426 -34.54 23.14 3.55
CA GLU A 426 -33.30 23.74 4.06
C GLU A 426 -32.36 22.68 4.63
N ALA A 427 -32.88 21.68 5.32
CA ALA A 427 -32.07 20.57 5.80
C ALA A 427 -31.53 19.74 4.64
N ALA A 428 -32.36 19.44 3.63
CA ALA A 428 -31.93 18.72 2.43
C ALA A 428 -30.84 19.48 1.65
N LEU A 429 -31.01 20.81 1.50
CA LEU A 429 -30.03 21.70 0.86
C LEU A 429 -28.70 21.72 1.62
N GLU A 430 -28.75 21.82 2.95
CA GLU A 430 -27.55 21.83 3.78
C GLU A 430 -26.82 20.47 3.75
N VAL A 431 -27.56 19.35 3.78
CA VAL A 431 -26.97 18.02 3.61
C VAL A 431 -26.28 17.88 2.26
N TRP A 432 -26.92 18.33 1.19
CA TRP A 432 -26.30 18.34 -0.14
C TRP A 432 -25.02 19.17 -0.16
N ARG A 433 -25.05 20.40 0.40
CA ARG A 433 -23.89 21.29 0.48
C ARG A 433 -22.71 20.61 1.18
N GLN A 434 -22.97 19.87 2.26
CA GLN A 434 -21.93 19.12 2.97
C GLN A 434 -21.35 17.99 2.11
N MET A 435 -22.19 17.22 1.41
CA MET A 435 -21.72 16.15 0.51
C MET A 435 -20.88 16.71 -0.64
N GLU A 436 -21.32 17.82 -1.25
CA GLU A 436 -20.59 18.51 -2.33
C GLU A 436 -19.22 19.03 -1.85
N ALA A 437 -19.16 19.63 -0.66
CA ALA A 437 -17.90 20.10 -0.09
C ALA A 437 -16.89 18.95 0.11
N PHE A 438 -17.38 17.76 0.45
CA PHE A 438 -16.60 16.56 0.76
C PHE A 438 -16.15 15.75 -0.48
N SER A 439 -16.96 15.75 -1.54
CA SER A 439 -16.85 14.95 -2.78
C SER A 439 -15.45 14.76 -3.40
N GLY A 440 -14.56 15.76 -3.30
CA GLY A 440 -13.22 15.70 -3.90
C GLY A 440 -12.15 14.97 -3.08
N TYR A 441 -12.46 14.57 -1.84
CA TYR A 441 -11.47 14.03 -0.90
C TYR A 441 -11.93 12.79 -0.14
N ALA A 442 -13.12 12.29 -0.46
CA ALA A 442 -13.69 11.09 0.11
C ALA A 442 -12.80 9.85 -0.13
N PHE A 443 -12.67 8.98 0.87
CA PHE A 443 -11.89 7.75 0.76
C PHE A 443 -12.75 6.49 0.88
N CYS A 444 -12.34 5.41 0.23
CA CYS A 444 -13.04 4.13 0.33
C CYS A 444 -12.76 3.48 1.69
N LYS A 445 -13.81 3.33 2.52
CA LYS A 445 -13.73 2.70 3.84
C LYS A 445 -13.22 1.28 3.75
N ALA A 446 -13.70 0.49 2.78
CA ALA A 446 -13.31 -0.90 2.60
C ALA A 446 -11.79 -1.05 2.34
N HIS A 447 -11.24 -0.21 1.47
CA HIS A 447 -9.80 -0.16 1.23
C HIS A 447 -9.02 0.22 2.49
N SER A 448 -9.50 1.24 3.21
CA SER A 448 -8.87 1.67 4.46
C SER A 448 -8.88 0.57 5.51
N ALA A 449 -10.00 -0.14 5.67
CA ALA A 449 -10.16 -1.22 6.65
C ALA A 449 -9.23 -2.41 6.33
N ALA A 450 -9.14 -2.83 5.06
CA ALA A 450 -8.24 -3.90 4.66
C ALA A 450 -6.76 -3.59 5.00
N TYR A 451 -6.32 -2.35 4.81
CA TYR A 451 -4.97 -1.92 5.16
C TYR A 451 -4.76 -1.70 6.66
N SER A 452 -5.81 -1.34 7.40
CA SER A 452 -5.76 -1.24 8.87
C SER A 452 -5.43 -2.58 9.51
N VAL A 453 -5.80 -3.72 8.90
CA VAL A 453 -5.44 -5.05 9.41
C VAL A 453 -3.91 -5.20 9.50
N ILE A 454 -3.21 -4.93 8.40
CA ILE A 454 -1.73 -4.96 8.36
C ILE A 454 -1.13 -3.91 9.31
N SER A 455 -1.78 -2.76 9.46
CA SER A 455 -1.33 -1.69 10.36
C SER A 455 -1.38 -2.13 11.82
N VAL A 456 -2.47 -2.76 12.25
CA VAL A 456 -2.64 -3.29 13.61
C VAL A 456 -1.67 -4.44 13.87
N GLN A 457 -1.55 -5.37 12.93
CA GLN A 457 -0.57 -6.46 13.00
C GLN A 457 0.86 -5.94 13.17
N SER A 458 1.25 -4.96 12.34
CA SER A 458 2.56 -4.32 12.41
C SER A 458 2.77 -3.55 13.71
N ALA A 459 1.73 -2.89 14.24
CA ALA A 459 1.80 -2.17 15.50
C ALA A 459 2.00 -3.15 16.67
N TRP A 460 1.29 -4.28 16.67
CA TRP A 460 1.45 -5.34 17.67
C TRP A 460 2.87 -5.93 17.61
N LEU A 461 3.34 -6.31 16.42
CA LEU A 461 4.69 -6.84 16.22
C LEU A 461 5.76 -5.88 16.73
N LYS A 462 5.63 -4.58 16.42
CA LYS A 462 6.54 -3.56 16.93
C LYS A 462 6.45 -3.40 18.45
N ALA A 463 5.25 -3.44 19.01
CA ALA A 463 5.04 -3.25 20.42
C ALA A 463 5.72 -4.36 21.23
N HIS A 464 5.61 -5.61 20.79
CA HIS A 464 6.08 -6.80 21.51
C HIS A 464 7.49 -7.26 21.15
N PHE A 465 7.88 -7.13 19.87
CA PHE A 465 9.16 -7.57 19.33
C PHE A 465 9.84 -6.43 18.55
N PRO A 466 10.17 -5.30 19.21
CA PRO A 466 10.68 -4.11 18.54
C PRO A 466 12.00 -4.34 17.79
N ALA A 467 12.91 -5.18 18.32
CA ALA A 467 14.20 -5.43 17.69
C ALA A 467 14.03 -6.23 16.39
N GLU A 468 13.30 -7.35 16.44
CA GLU A 468 13.00 -8.19 15.28
C GLU A 468 12.16 -7.43 14.25
N PHE A 469 11.14 -6.70 14.69
CA PHE A 469 10.29 -5.91 13.79
C PHE A 469 11.09 -4.86 13.02
N LEU A 470 11.93 -4.07 13.70
CA LEU A 470 12.73 -3.05 13.03
C LEU A 470 13.82 -3.67 12.14
N ALA A 471 14.40 -4.81 12.53
CA ALA A 471 15.31 -5.57 11.67
C ALA A 471 14.60 -6.05 10.39
N ALA A 472 13.39 -6.58 10.50
CA ALA A 472 12.57 -7.01 9.36
C ALA A 472 12.20 -5.81 8.45
N VAL A 473 11.76 -4.69 9.03
CA VAL A 473 11.47 -3.44 8.28
C VAL A 473 12.69 -2.98 7.49
N MET A 474 13.86 -2.87 8.13
CA MET A 474 15.07 -2.41 7.46
C MET A 474 15.62 -3.41 6.44
N SER A 475 15.45 -4.71 6.69
CA SER A 475 15.79 -5.79 5.74
C SER A 475 14.93 -5.75 4.49
N ASN A 476 13.72 -5.18 4.60
CA ASN A 476 12.81 -4.90 3.50
C ASN A 476 12.89 -3.44 3.01
N TYR A 477 14.04 -2.78 3.21
CA TYR A 477 14.37 -1.43 2.72
C TYR A 477 13.57 -0.28 3.35
N GLY A 478 12.92 -0.52 4.50
CA GLY A 478 12.16 0.49 5.21
C GLY A 478 10.90 0.95 4.47
N GLY A 479 10.38 2.10 4.90
CA GLY A 479 9.22 2.74 4.30
C GLY A 479 9.45 4.25 4.14
N PHE A 480 8.90 5.04 5.07
CA PHE A 480 8.91 6.50 5.00
C PHE A 480 10.26 7.15 5.31
N TYR A 481 11.08 6.52 6.16
CA TYR A 481 12.32 7.12 6.66
C TYR A 481 13.58 6.45 6.09
N HIS A 482 14.70 7.18 6.12
CA HIS A 482 16.01 6.58 5.85
C HIS A 482 16.35 5.53 6.93
N THR A 483 17.09 4.47 6.56
CA THR A 483 17.47 3.37 7.45
C THR A 483 18.04 3.83 8.79
N SER A 484 18.86 4.89 8.79
CA SER A 484 19.43 5.48 10.01
C SER A 484 18.37 5.92 11.02
N CYS A 485 17.22 6.42 10.57
CA CYS A 485 16.13 6.83 11.46
C CYS A 485 15.49 5.62 12.17
N TYR A 486 15.40 4.48 11.51
CA TYR A 486 14.91 3.24 12.14
C TYR A 486 15.92 2.68 13.15
N LEU A 487 17.24 2.84 12.90
CA LEU A 487 18.27 2.52 13.90
C LEU A 487 18.17 3.41 15.14
N GLU A 488 17.93 4.71 14.98
CA GLU A 488 17.70 5.59 16.13
C GLU A 488 16.40 5.24 16.87
N GLU A 489 15.35 4.85 16.15
CA GLU A 489 14.11 4.36 16.78
C GLU A 489 14.37 3.09 17.61
N ALA A 490 15.13 2.14 17.08
CA ALA A 490 15.53 0.94 17.82
C ALA A 490 16.28 1.32 19.12
N ARG A 491 17.23 2.26 19.06
CA ARG A 491 17.93 2.76 20.27
C ARG A 491 16.96 3.39 21.28
N ARG A 492 15.99 4.18 20.82
CA ARG A 492 14.97 4.79 21.69
C ARG A 492 14.07 3.76 22.36
N LEU A 493 13.92 2.59 21.75
CA LEU A 493 13.18 1.45 22.30
C LEU A 493 14.06 0.54 23.18
N GLY A 494 15.31 0.94 23.46
CA GLY A 494 16.24 0.19 24.31
C GLY A 494 17.00 -0.94 23.60
N VAL A 495 16.98 -0.97 22.26
CA VAL A 495 17.69 -2.00 21.47
C VAL A 495 19.15 -1.60 21.27
N THR A 496 20.06 -2.53 21.60
CA THR A 496 21.49 -2.37 21.35
C THR A 496 21.81 -2.56 19.87
N ILE A 497 22.46 -1.58 19.24
CA ILE A 497 22.83 -1.67 17.81
C ILE A 497 24.25 -2.21 17.68
N LEU A 498 24.37 -3.40 17.11
CA LEU A 498 25.65 -4.03 16.80
C LEU A 498 26.10 -3.64 15.37
N PRO A 499 27.36 -3.21 15.19
CA PRO A 499 27.89 -2.89 13.87
C PRO A 499 27.90 -4.12 12.96
N PRO A 500 28.09 -3.92 11.64
CA PRO A 500 28.43 -5.05 10.77
C PRO A 500 29.69 -5.74 11.29
N ASP A 501 29.81 -7.01 10.98
CA ASP A 501 30.87 -7.90 11.45
C ASP A 501 31.04 -9.03 10.43
N VAL A 502 32.27 -9.27 9.97
CA VAL A 502 32.54 -10.28 8.94
C VAL A 502 32.21 -11.70 9.39
N ASN A 503 32.30 -12.00 10.69
CA ASN A 503 32.02 -13.31 11.27
C ASN A 503 30.56 -13.49 11.70
N GLU A 504 29.91 -12.44 12.17
CA GLU A 504 28.56 -12.56 12.77
C GLU A 504 27.43 -12.08 11.87
N SER A 505 27.68 -11.13 10.97
CA SER A 505 26.59 -10.51 10.20
C SER A 505 26.06 -11.43 9.12
N LYS A 506 24.73 -11.47 8.98
CA LYS A 506 24.06 -12.07 7.82
C LYS A 506 23.93 -11.03 6.70
N LEU A 507 23.35 -11.43 5.57
CA LEU A 507 23.08 -10.50 4.46
C LEU A 507 22.15 -9.35 4.88
N HIS A 508 21.06 -9.72 5.55
CA HIS A 508 20.05 -8.81 6.07
C HIS A 508 20.27 -8.52 7.55
N PHE A 509 19.51 -7.57 8.11
CA PHE A 509 19.57 -7.29 9.54
C PHE A 509 19.10 -8.51 10.32
N THR A 510 19.73 -8.75 11.46
CA THR A 510 19.29 -9.77 12.43
C THR A 510 19.08 -9.12 13.78
N ALA A 511 18.20 -9.69 14.59
CA ALA A 511 17.94 -9.22 15.92
C ALA A 511 17.61 -10.37 16.88
N ASN A 512 17.46 -10.01 18.14
CA ASN A 512 16.96 -10.83 19.22
C ASN A 512 16.25 -9.92 20.22
N ASP A 513 15.02 -10.23 20.60
CA ASP A 513 14.22 -9.48 21.58
C ASP A 513 14.31 -10.07 23.01
N ASN A 514 14.79 -11.33 23.19
CA ASN A 514 15.07 -11.88 24.53
C ASN A 514 16.23 -11.13 25.21
N VAL A 515 17.24 -10.77 24.40
CA VAL A 515 18.31 -9.84 24.77
C VAL A 515 18.30 -8.76 23.70
N PRO A 516 17.66 -7.61 23.91
CA PRO A 516 17.31 -6.66 22.85
C PRO A 516 18.54 -6.09 22.14
N TRP A 517 18.92 -6.71 21.03
CA TRP A 517 19.97 -6.27 20.13
C TRP A 517 19.56 -6.42 18.67
N LEU A 518 20.17 -5.61 17.81
CA LEU A 518 20.00 -5.64 16.36
C LEU A 518 21.36 -5.47 15.69
N ARG A 519 21.71 -6.36 14.77
CA ARG A 519 22.96 -6.35 14.01
C ARG A 519 22.73 -5.89 12.59
N ILE A 520 23.59 -4.98 12.13
CA ILE A 520 23.56 -4.45 10.76
C ILE A 520 23.96 -5.55 9.77
N GLY A 521 23.11 -5.78 8.77
CA GLY A 521 23.38 -6.75 7.71
C GLY A 521 24.43 -6.29 6.69
N LEU A 522 25.17 -7.23 6.10
CA LEU A 522 26.25 -6.96 5.15
C LEU A 522 25.78 -6.22 3.88
N LEU A 523 24.51 -6.40 3.46
CA LEU A 523 23.95 -5.69 2.30
C LEU A 523 23.80 -4.17 2.51
N GLN A 524 23.94 -3.67 3.73
CA GLN A 524 23.90 -2.24 4.03
C GLN A 524 25.23 -1.54 3.73
N ILE A 525 26.30 -2.31 3.55
CA ILE A 525 27.65 -1.78 3.34
C ILE A 525 27.79 -1.38 1.86
N LYS A 526 27.69 -0.07 1.59
CA LYS A 526 27.80 0.48 0.24
C LYS A 526 29.22 0.29 -0.31
N GLY A 527 29.32 -0.25 -1.52
CA GLY A 527 30.61 -0.45 -2.20
C GLY A 527 31.12 -1.89 -2.19
N LEU A 528 30.46 -2.79 -1.45
CA LEU A 528 30.70 -4.23 -1.57
C LEU A 528 30.07 -4.79 -2.84
N THR A 529 30.85 -5.57 -3.59
CA THR A 529 30.35 -6.31 -4.73
C THR A 529 29.59 -7.55 -4.29
N ARG A 530 28.65 -8.01 -5.13
CA ARG A 530 27.91 -9.26 -4.91
C ARG A 530 28.86 -10.45 -4.83
N GLN A 531 29.94 -10.44 -5.63
CA GLN A 531 30.93 -11.50 -5.62
C GLN A 531 31.64 -11.59 -4.26
N THR A 532 32.15 -10.47 -3.73
CA THR A 532 32.79 -10.43 -2.42
C THR A 532 31.85 -10.91 -1.31
N LEU A 533 30.57 -10.52 -1.34
CA LEU A 533 29.59 -11.02 -0.37
C LEU A 533 29.37 -12.53 -0.44
N ILE A 534 29.25 -13.09 -1.65
CA ILE A 534 29.09 -14.54 -1.84
C ILE A 534 30.30 -15.28 -1.27
N VAL A 535 31.51 -14.88 -1.67
CA VAL A 535 32.75 -15.55 -1.25
C VAL A 535 32.99 -15.38 0.26
N LEU A 536 32.71 -14.20 0.83
CA LEU A 536 32.79 -13.97 2.28
C LEU A 536 31.92 -14.96 3.04
N LEU A 537 30.64 -15.09 2.65
CA LEU A 537 29.69 -15.95 3.32
C LEU A 537 30.06 -17.41 3.19
N GLU A 538 30.50 -17.83 2.00
CA GLU A 538 30.98 -19.19 1.74
C GLU A 538 32.20 -19.50 2.60
N LYS A 539 33.26 -18.70 2.49
CA LYS A 539 34.53 -18.97 3.18
C LYS A 539 34.35 -19.00 4.68
N ARG A 540 33.52 -18.12 5.25
CA ARG A 540 33.23 -18.10 6.69
C ARG A 540 32.67 -19.43 7.22
N THR A 541 31.92 -20.19 6.41
CA THR A 541 31.38 -21.50 6.84
C THR A 541 32.47 -22.56 7.05
N GLU A 542 33.63 -22.41 6.41
CA GLU A 542 34.78 -23.30 6.61
C GLU A 542 35.38 -23.10 8.01
N ARG A 543 35.61 -21.83 8.38
CA ARG A 543 35.97 -21.36 9.72
C ARG A 543 35.84 -19.83 9.81
N PRO A 544 35.65 -19.25 11.01
CA PRO A 544 35.69 -17.80 11.21
C PRO A 544 36.99 -17.18 10.66
N PHE A 545 36.92 -15.90 10.28
CA PHE A 545 38.11 -15.13 9.96
C PHE A 545 38.84 -14.75 11.24
N GLU A 546 40.13 -15.07 11.29
CA GLU A 546 40.97 -14.82 12.47
C GLU A 546 41.68 -13.46 12.41
N SER A 547 41.95 -12.96 11.21
CA SER A 547 42.61 -11.67 10.99
C SER A 547 42.18 -11.03 9.66
N LEU A 548 42.59 -9.77 9.45
CA LEU A 548 42.38 -9.08 8.18
C LEU A 548 43.12 -9.79 7.03
N GLU A 549 44.30 -10.33 7.29
CA GLU A 549 45.07 -11.12 6.34
C GLU A 549 44.34 -12.39 5.91
N ASP A 550 43.82 -13.14 6.88
CA ASP A 550 43.08 -14.37 6.62
C ASP A 550 41.87 -14.08 5.72
N PHE A 551 41.14 -12.99 6.02
CA PHE A 551 40.06 -12.51 5.18
C PHE A 551 40.52 -12.17 3.76
N CYS A 552 41.56 -11.36 3.62
CA CYS A 552 42.06 -10.92 2.31
C CYS A 552 42.55 -12.08 1.44
N VAL A 553 43.22 -13.08 2.02
CA VAL A 553 43.70 -14.27 1.30
C VAL A 553 42.54 -15.15 0.82
N ARG A 554 41.54 -15.37 1.67
CA ARG A 554 40.42 -16.28 1.40
C ARG A 554 39.35 -15.65 0.50
N VAL A 555 39.06 -14.37 0.69
CA VAL A 555 37.97 -13.67 -0.01
C VAL A 555 38.48 -12.91 -1.25
N LYS A 556 39.74 -12.48 -1.26
CA LYS A 556 40.36 -11.66 -2.32
C LYS A 556 39.51 -10.43 -2.73
N PRO A 557 39.05 -9.62 -1.76
CA PRO A 557 38.32 -8.39 -2.03
C PRO A 557 39.21 -7.34 -2.71
N THR A 558 38.60 -6.35 -3.37
CA THR A 558 39.35 -5.17 -3.83
C THR A 558 39.79 -4.31 -2.64
N TYR A 559 40.83 -3.49 -2.85
CA TYR A 559 41.32 -2.54 -1.84
C TYR A 559 40.19 -1.65 -1.28
N ARG A 560 39.32 -1.15 -2.16
CA ARG A 560 38.22 -0.27 -1.77
C ARG A 560 37.17 -0.98 -0.92
N GLU A 561 36.92 -2.26 -1.18
CA GLU A 561 36.00 -3.07 -0.38
C GLU A 561 36.54 -3.32 1.03
N VAL A 562 37.84 -3.66 1.14
CA VAL A 562 38.52 -3.81 2.43
C VAL A 562 38.46 -2.52 3.24
N GLU A 563 38.82 -1.39 2.61
CA GLU A 563 38.80 -0.09 3.28
C GLU A 563 37.38 0.24 3.79
N THR A 564 36.36 -0.06 2.98
CA THR A 564 34.95 0.14 3.35
C THR A 564 34.56 -0.71 4.56
N LEU A 565 34.92 -2.01 4.56
CA LEU A 565 34.66 -2.93 5.66
C LEU A 565 35.33 -2.49 6.96
N ILE A 566 36.59 -2.03 6.88
CA ILE A 566 37.32 -1.50 8.04
C ILE A 566 36.63 -0.25 8.57
N ARG A 567 36.29 0.72 7.70
CA ARG A 567 35.67 1.98 8.10
C ARG A 567 34.33 1.79 8.81
N CYS A 568 33.52 0.81 8.38
CA CYS A 568 32.24 0.51 9.02
C CYS A 568 32.34 -0.40 10.26
N GLY A 569 33.55 -0.82 10.64
CA GLY A 569 33.80 -1.63 11.85
C GLY A 569 33.60 -3.12 11.68
N ALA A 570 33.58 -3.64 10.45
CA ALA A 570 33.33 -5.07 10.19
C ALA A 570 34.42 -6.00 10.74
N PHE A 571 35.58 -5.46 11.10
CA PHE A 571 36.72 -6.19 11.67
C PHE A 571 37.00 -5.81 13.15
N ASP A 572 36.11 -5.05 13.79
CA ASP A 572 36.31 -4.60 15.17
C ASP A 572 36.39 -5.80 16.14
N SER A 573 35.77 -6.95 15.82
CA SER A 573 35.85 -8.19 16.61
C SER A 573 37.20 -8.90 16.54
N LEU A 574 38.07 -8.55 15.58
CA LEU A 574 39.38 -9.18 15.40
C LEU A 574 40.49 -8.56 16.28
N GLY A 575 40.13 -7.70 17.24
CA GLY A 575 41.05 -7.22 18.28
C GLY A 575 41.96 -6.04 17.90
N TYR A 576 41.87 -5.53 16.67
CA TYR A 576 42.59 -4.33 16.24
C TYR A 576 41.64 -3.14 16.04
N THR A 577 42.15 -1.94 16.30
CA THR A 577 41.43 -0.69 15.98
C THR A 577 41.37 -0.46 14.47
N ARG A 578 40.34 0.28 14.02
CA ARG A 578 40.19 0.61 12.59
C ARG A 578 41.42 1.30 11.97
N PRO A 579 42.10 2.26 12.66
CA PRO A 579 43.35 2.81 12.14
C PRO A 579 44.48 1.78 11.99
N GLN A 580 44.59 0.83 12.92
CA GLN A 580 45.57 -0.27 12.82
C GLN A 580 45.27 -1.15 11.60
N HIS A 581 44.00 -1.51 11.38
CA HIS A 581 43.59 -2.26 10.19
C HIS A 581 43.90 -1.51 8.88
N LEU A 582 43.62 -0.20 8.82
CA LEU A 582 43.96 0.63 7.64
C LEU A 582 45.47 0.71 7.39
N TRP A 583 46.27 0.78 8.44
CA TRP A 583 47.73 0.77 8.32
C TRP A 583 48.25 -0.58 7.82
N LEU A 584 47.77 -1.69 8.39
CA LEU A 584 48.10 -3.05 7.92
C LEU A 584 47.69 -3.30 6.46
N GLN A 585 46.57 -2.70 6.03
CA GLN A 585 46.14 -2.72 4.64
C GLN A 585 47.12 -1.95 3.73
N GLY A 586 47.57 -0.76 4.15
CA GLY A 586 48.46 0.12 3.37
C GLY A 586 49.91 -0.36 3.24
N ILE A 587 50.38 -1.26 4.12
CA ILE A 587 51.69 -1.91 3.98
C ILE A 587 51.70 -2.97 2.88
N ARG A 588 50.53 -3.47 2.48
CA ARG A 588 50.35 -4.63 1.60
C ARG A 588 49.77 -4.30 0.22
N SER A 589 49.46 -3.02 -0.04
CA SER A 589 49.19 -2.46 -1.36
C SER A 589 50.49 -2.02 -2.02
#